data_AF-N0D6Z0-F1
#
_entry.id   AF-N0D6Z0-F1
#
_cell.length_a   1.000
_cell.length_b   1.000
_cell.length_c   1.000
_cell.angle_alpha   90.00
_cell.angle_beta   90.00
_cell.angle_gamma   90.00
#
_symmetry.space_group_name_H-M   'P 1'
#
loop_
_entity.id
_entity.type
_entity.pdbx_description
1 polymer ?
#
loop_
_entity_poly.entity_id
_entity_poly.type
_entity_poly.pdbx_seq_one_letter_code
_entity_poly.pdbx_strand_id
1 'polypeptide(L)'
;MFSAYGCDGDVHWTPEAVREWWRDRARVTAYLAARRPVWEADDEKSGQGTAAAAEAYAAYLDGELAAHLRAYLFWLDERRSPTAADRLPQL
;
A
#
# COMPACT_ATOMS: atom_id res chain seq x y z
N MET A 1 28.20 4.11 -5.08
CA MET A 1 27.60 3.12 -4.15
C MET A 1 26.11 3.44 -4.12
N PHE A 2 25.26 2.60 -4.74
CA PHE A 2 23.82 2.86 -4.79
C PHE A 2 23.27 2.63 -3.39
N SER A 3 22.94 3.73 -2.69
CA SER A 3 22.21 3.68 -1.43
C SER A 3 20.87 3.02 -1.75
N ALA A 4 20.73 1.75 -1.34
CA ALA A 4 19.50 1.02 -1.45
C ALA A 4 18.37 1.89 -0.90
N TYR A 5 17.31 2.04 -1.69
CA TYR A 5 16.05 2.64 -1.28
C TYR A 5 15.70 2.12 0.13
N GLY A 6 15.62 3.04 1.08
CA GLY A 6 15.61 2.86 2.53
C GLY A 6 15.22 1.48 3.07
N CYS A 7 16.23 0.77 3.58
CA CYS A 7 16.11 -0.38 4.47
C CYS A 7 15.64 0.02 5.90
N ASP A 8 15.16 1.26 6.06
CA ASP A 8 14.77 1.87 7.35
C ASP A 8 13.25 2.04 7.46
N GLY A 9 12.48 1.71 6.40
CA GLY A 9 11.03 1.83 6.39
C GLY A 9 10.39 1.03 7.53
N ASP A 10 10.80 -0.23 7.71
CA ASP A 10 10.30 -1.11 8.78
C ASP A 10 10.75 -0.69 10.19
N VAL A 11 11.73 0.21 10.32
CA VAL A 11 12.17 0.77 11.60
C VAL A 11 11.17 1.83 12.10
N HIS A 12 10.40 2.43 11.18
CA HIS A 12 9.38 3.44 11.49
C HIS A 12 7.94 2.88 11.51
N TRP A 13 7.70 1.73 10.88
CA TRP A 13 6.37 1.11 10.86
C TRP A 13 6.12 0.30 12.14
N THR A 14 5.43 0.92 13.09
CA THR A 14 4.82 0.19 14.21
C THR A 14 3.44 -0.35 13.80
N PRO A 15 2.93 -1.38 14.48
CA PRO A 15 1.55 -1.83 14.29
C PRO A 15 0.54 -0.67 14.36
N GLU A 16 0.73 0.27 15.28
CA GLU A 16 -0.12 1.43 15.46
C GLU A 16 -0.09 2.37 14.26
N ALA A 17 1.12 2.64 13.72
CA ALA A 17 1.29 3.47 12.53
C ALA A 17 0.65 2.85 11.29
N VAL A 18 0.76 1.52 11.13
CA VAL A 18 0.08 0.79 10.05
C VAL A 18 -1.44 0.91 10.17
N ARG A 19 -2.00 0.75 11.37
CA ARG A 19 -3.46 0.90 11.60
C ARG A 19 -3.93 2.33 11.38
N GLU A 20 -3.14 3.32 11.76
CA GLU A 20 -3.44 4.74 11.52
C GLU A 20 -3.46 5.03 10.02
N TRP A 21 -2.42 4.62 9.29
CA TRP A 21 -2.38 4.75 7.84
C TRP A 21 -3.57 4.04 7.16
N TRP A 22 -3.91 2.84 7.62
CA TRP A 22 -5.05 2.08 7.08
C TRP A 22 -6.39 2.80 7.25
N ARG A 23 -6.60 3.45 8.41
CA ARG A 23 -7.79 4.28 8.65
C ARG A 23 -7.86 5.47 7.71
N ASP A 24 -6.71 6.06 7.40
CA ASP A 24 -6.59 7.23 6.53
C ASP A 24 -6.51 6.93 5.03
N ARG A 25 -6.53 5.65 4.63
CA ARG A 25 -6.32 5.22 3.23
C ARG A 25 -7.29 5.86 2.22
N ALA A 26 -8.48 6.27 2.65
CA ALA A 26 -9.44 6.97 1.80
C ALA A 26 -8.86 8.26 1.20
N ARG A 27 -7.90 8.90 1.88
CA ARG A 27 -7.16 10.07 1.36
C ARG A 27 -6.34 9.70 0.12
N VAL A 28 -5.76 8.50 0.09
CA VAL A 28 -4.99 8.00 -1.05
C VAL A 28 -5.94 7.72 -2.22
N THR A 29 -7.04 7.02 -1.99
CA THR A 29 -8.04 6.75 -3.03
C THR A 29 -8.62 8.04 -3.63
N ALA A 30 -8.92 9.04 -2.78
CA ALA A 30 -9.38 10.36 -3.22
C ALA A 30 -8.32 11.09 -4.05
N TYR A 31 -7.05 11.02 -3.66
CA TYR A 31 -5.94 11.60 -4.42
C TYR A 31 -5.79 10.95 -5.81
N LEU A 32 -5.84 9.61 -5.87
CA LEU A 32 -5.75 8.87 -7.13
C LEU A 32 -6.90 9.25 -8.08
N ALA A 33 -8.12 9.31 -7.56
CA ALA A 33 -9.30 9.71 -8.33
C ALA A 33 -9.19 11.15 -8.86
N ALA A 34 -8.73 12.09 -8.03
CA ALA A 34 -8.57 13.49 -8.42
C ALA A 34 -7.48 13.69 -9.49
N ARG A 35 -6.43 12.86 -9.49
CA ARG A 35 -5.29 13.00 -10.41
C ARG A 35 -5.47 12.23 -11.72
N ARG A 36 -6.37 11.24 -11.75
CA ARG A 36 -6.65 10.38 -12.91
C ARG A 36 -6.84 11.16 -14.23
N PRO A 37 -7.64 12.24 -14.32
CA PRO A 37 -7.84 12.93 -15.61
C PRO A 37 -6.56 13.57 -16.16
N VAL A 38 -5.65 14.00 -15.27
CA VAL A 38 -4.36 14.56 -15.67
C VAL A 38 -3.47 13.46 -16.24
N TRP A 39 -3.43 12.31 -15.58
CA TRP A 39 -2.65 11.17 -16.04
C TRP A 39 -3.19 10.56 -17.33
N GLU A 40 -4.50 10.54 -17.55
CA GLU A 40 -5.09 10.11 -18.81
C GLU A 40 -4.62 11.01 -19.97
N ALA A 41 -4.64 12.34 -19.78
CA ALA A 41 -4.16 13.29 -20.77
C ALA A 41 -2.64 13.23 -21.02
N ASP A 42 -1.86 12.81 -20.02
CA ASP A 42 -0.42 12.59 -20.16
C ASP A 42 -0.11 11.23 -20.81
N ASP A 43 -0.90 10.19 -20.50
CA ASP A 43 -0.79 8.86 -21.09
C ASP A 43 -1.17 8.87 -22.57
N GLU A 44 -2.15 9.68 -22.99
CA GLU A 44 -2.48 9.87 -24.42
C GLU A 44 -1.28 10.36 -25.24
N LYS A 45 -0.37 11.13 -24.60
CA LYS A 45 0.83 11.69 -25.25
C LYS A 45 2.04 10.79 -25.11
N SER A 46 2.19 10.13 -23.97
CA SER A 46 3.42 9.44 -23.56
C SER A 46 3.32 7.92 -23.60
N GLY A 47 2.10 7.36 -23.56
CA GLY A 47 1.85 5.91 -23.49
C GLY A 47 2.29 5.25 -22.19
N GLN A 48 2.51 6.01 -21.11
CA GLN A 48 3.06 5.49 -19.85
C GLN A 48 2.12 4.57 -19.06
N GLY A 49 0.80 4.68 -19.27
CA GLY A 49 -0.20 3.85 -18.59
C GLY A 49 -0.37 4.18 -17.10
N THR A 50 -0.01 5.40 -16.70
CA THR A 50 -0.08 5.89 -15.32
C THR A 50 -1.50 5.87 -14.77
N ALA A 51 -2.51 6.24 -15.57
CA ALA A 51 -3.91 6.22 -15.18
C ALA A 51 -4.40 4.80 -14.88
N ALA A 52 -4.05 3.84 -15.74
CA ALA A 52 -4.38 2.43 -15.53
C ALA A 52 -3.67 1.85 -14.30
N ALA A 53 -2.41 2.22 -14.07
CA ALA A 53 -1.66 1.82 -12.87
C ALA A 53 -2.29 2.40 -11.59
N ALA A 54 -2.73 3.66 -11.62
CA ALA A 54 -3.42 4.28 -10.49
C ALA A 54 -4.76 3.60 -10.18
N GLU A 55 -5.52 3.21 -11.20
CA GLU A 55 -6.78 2.45 -11.06
C GLU A 55 -6.53 1.06 -10.47
N ALA A 56 -5.50 0.34 -10.96
CA ALA A 56 -5.10 -0.95 -10.39
C ALA A 56 -4.66 -0.83 -8.92
N TYR A 57 -3.93 0.24 -8.58
CA TYR A 57 -3.52 0.48 -7.20
C TYR A 57 -4.71 0.83 -6.29
N ALA A 58 -5.68 1.59 -6.78
CA ALA A 58 -6.93 1.84 -6.05
C ALA A 58 -7.72 0.54 -5.79
N ALA A 59 -7.83 -0.33 -6.78
CA ALA A 59 -8.47 -1.65 -6.61
C ALA A 59 -7.71 -2.52 -5.59
N TYR A 60 -6.38 -2.44 -5.58
CA TYR A 60 -5.55 -3.15 -4.61
C TYR A 60 -5.74 -2.61 -3.17
N LEU A 61 -5.85 -1.29 -2.99
CA LEU A 61 -6.14 -0.64 -1.70
C LEU A 61 -7.47 -1.12 -1.11
N ASP A 62 -8.48 -1.30 -1.95
CA ASP A 62 -9.83 -1.75 -1.53
C ASP A 62 -9.96 -3.28 -1.42
N GLY A 63 -9.01 -4.04 -1.97
CA GLY A 63 -9.01 -5.49 -1.98
C GLY A 63 -7.90 -6.09 -1.10
N GLU A 64 -6.88 -6.64 -1.76
CA GLU A 64 -5.88 -7.53 -1.16
C GLU A 64 -4.97 -6.84 -0.13
N LEU A 65 -4.84 -5.51 -0.19
CA LEU A 65 -3.94 -4.79 0.71
C LEU A 65 -4.28 -5.02 2.18
N ALA A 66 -5.57 -5.15 2.52
CA ALA A 66 -5.97 -5.45 3.89
C ALA A 66 -5.34 -6.79 4.37
N ALA A 67 -5.36 -7.83 3.55
CA ALA A 67 -4.78 -9.11 3.90
C ALA A 67 -3.25 -9.03 4.02
N HIS A 68 -2.60 -8.31 3.11
CA HIS A 68 -1.16 -8.11 3.14
C HIS A 68 -0.69 -7.33 4.37
N LEU A 69 -1.40 -6.26 4.74
CA LEU A 69 -1.08 -5.50 5.95
C LEU A 69 -1.29 -6.32 7.23
N ARG A 70 -2.31 -7.18 7.28
CA ARG A 70 -2.51 -8.08 8.43
C ARG A 70 -1.37 -9.10 8.57
N ALA A 71 -0.84 -9.60 7.45
CA ALA A 71 0.35 -10.44 7.46
C ALA A 71 1.61 -9.66 7.89
N TYR A 72 1.74 -8.41 7.46
CA TYR A 72 2.82 -7.52 7.87
C TYR A 72 2.77 -7.18 9.36
N LEU A 73 1.59 -6.85 9.91
CA LEU A 73 1.37 -6.67 11.34
C LEU A 73 1.81 -7.89 12.15
N PHE A 74 1.44 -9.09 11.69
CA PHE A 74 1.87 -10.33 12.32
C PHE A 74 3.40 -10.47 12.31
N TRP A 75 4.05 -10.15 11.19
CA TRP A 75 5.50 -10.21 11.09
C TRP A 75 6.20 -9.18 11.99
N LEU A 76 5.64 -7.98 12.16
CA LEU A 76 6.19 -6.97 13.08
C LEU A 76 6.22 -7.48 14.54
N ASP A 77 5.17 -8.18 14.96
CA ASP A 77 5.03 -8.73 16.31
C ASP A 77 5.85 -10.02 16.51
N GLU A 78 5.70 -10.99 15.60
CA GLU A 78 6.22 -12.36 15.76
C GLU A 78 7.59 -12.59 15.09
N ARG A 79 8.03 -11.63 14.26
CA ARG A 79 9.27 -11.69 13.47
C ARG A 79 9.39 -12.96 12.60
N ARG A 80 8.24 -13.51 12.20
CA ARG A 80 8.10 -14.63 11.28
C ARG A 80 6.87 -14.46 10.38
N SER A 81 6.85 -15.17 9.26
CA SER A 81 5.66 -15.19 8.40
C SER A 81 4.51 -15.98 9.06
N PRO A 82 3.26 -15.55 8.86
CA PRO A 82 2.10 -16.30 9.32
C PRO A 82 1.90 -17.58 8.51
N THR A 83 1.39 -18.61 9.18
CA THR A 83 0.93 -19.86 8.59
C THR A 83 -0.60 -19.87 8.49
N ALA A 84 -1.17 -20.85 7.79
CA ALA A 84 -2.63 -20.99 7.68
C ALA A 84 -3.36 -21.20 9.02
N ALA A 85 -2.64 -21.60 10.08
CA ALA A 85 -3.20 -21.80 11.41
C ALA A 85 -3.13 -20.53 12.28
N ASP A 86 -2.34 -19.52 11.88
CA ASP A 86 -2.12 -18.32 12.68
C ASP A 86 -3.29 -17.33 12.56
N ARG A 87 -3.67 -16.72 13.69
CA ARG A 87 -4.67 -15.65 13.71
C ARG A 87 -4.01 -14.32 13.42
N LEU A 88 -4.31 -13.73 12.27
CA LEU A 88 -3.75 -12.44 11.89
C LEU A 88 -4.37 -11.28 12.69
N PRO A 89 -3.55 -10.29 13.12
CA PRO A 89 -4.03 -9.06 13.76
C PRO A 89 -5.08 -8.33 12.92
N GLN A 90 -5.90 -7.51 13.58
CA GLN A 90 -6.84 -6.60 12.91
C GLN A 90 -6.17 -5.26 12.58
N LEU A 91 -6.64 -4.64 11.51
CA LEU A 91 -6.23 -3.30 11.04
C LEU A 91 -7.06 -2.19 11.70
#